data_AF-A0A4P6UCT4-F1
#
_entry.id   AF-A0A4P6UCT4-F1
#
_cell.length_a   1.000
_cell.length_b   1.000
_cell.length_c   1.000
_cell.angle_alpha   90.00
_cell.angle_beta   90.00
_cell.angle_gamma   90.00
#
_symmetry.space_group_name_H-M   'P 1'
#
loop_
_entity.id
_entity.type
_entity.pdbx_description
1 polymer ?
#
loop_
_entity_poly.entity_id
_entity_poly.type
_entity_poly.pdbx_seq_one_letter_code
_entity_poly.pdbx_strand_id
1 'polypeptide(L)'
;MTGQLIVSVSGIRDETAQVVADFATEMDCRSVPLSLLVAPRLKDKYRLVSDAVTQDWLRDRRDRGDAIVLHGYDQAATKHRRAEFAALPEHEARLRLLAADRVLEEVGLRTRLFAPPRWIASPGAVTVLPSVGFRLLAGMTAVRDLADGATVRSHVIGVGDGFRAEPWRCRAMVLGASRGARRGRLVRLAISAKQLGKPGPRQAVLDAVDLALHHGARPTVYRWPLQDGVREVA
;
A
#
# COMPACT_ATOMS: atom_id res chain seq x y z
N MET A 1 14.37 4.75 21.10
CA MET A 1 13.27 5.17 20.20
C MET A 1 12.70 3.93 19.53
N THR A 2 11.40 3.68 19.64
CA THR A 2 10.74 2.54 18.98
C THR A 2 10.39 2.92 17.54
N GLY A 3 10.78 2.09 16.57
CA GLY A 3 10.41 2.28 15.17
C GLY A 3 8.92 2.04 14.92
N GLN A 4 8.50 2.18 13.67
CA GLN A 4 7.14 1.87 13.24
C GLN A 4 7.15 0.85 12.12
N LEU A 5 6.08 0.07 11.98
CA LEU A 5 5.91 -0.94 10.95
C LEU A 5 4.58 -0.70 10.22
N ILE A 6 4.65 -0.52 8.89
CA ILE A 6 3.49 -0.54 8.00
C ILE A 6 3.61 -1.77 7.09
N VAL A 7 2.56 -2.58 7.04
CA VAL A 7 2.45 -3.74 6.14
C VAL A 7 1.36 -3.47 5.11
N SER A 8 1.71 -3.54 3.83
CA SER A 8 0.80 -3.22 2.72
C SER A 8 0.56 -4.43 1.82
N VAL A 9 -0.69 -4.63 1.40
CA VAL A 9 -1.07 -5.69 0.46
C VAL A 9 -1.75 -5.08 -0.77
N SER A 10 -1.30 -5.44 -1.97
CA SER A 10 -1.90 -4.97 -3.24
C SER A 10 -2.43 -6.14 -4.08
N GLY A 11 -3.19 -5.82 -5.15
CA GLY A 11 -3.70 -6.82 -6.08
C GLY A 11 -4.80 -7.70 -5.48
N ILE A 12 -5.61 -7.13 -4.60
CA ILE A 12 -6.78 -7.75 -3.98
C ILE A 12 -7.91 -7.76 -5.00
N ARG A 13 -8.38 -8.96 -5.34
CA ARG A 13 -9.52 -9.24 -6.24
C ARG A 13 -10.17 -10.56 -5.85
N ASP A 14 -11.35 -10.85 -6.37
CA ASP A 14 -12.03 -12.16 -6.35
C ASP A 14 -11.08 -13.38 -6.27
N GLU A 15 -10.15 -13.53 -7.20
CA GLU A 15 -9.24 -14.68 -7.27
C GLU A 15 -8.17 -14.72 -6.15
N THR A 16 -7.87 -13.58 -5.54
CA THR A 16 -6.81 -13.45 -4.53
C THR A 16 -7.34 -13.15 -3.13
N ALA A 17 -8.64 -12.90 -2.98
CA ALA A 17 -9.28 -12.49 -1.74
C ALA A 17 -9.00 -13.47 -0.60
N GLN A 18 -9.12 -14.79 -0.86
CA GLN A 18 -8.87 -15.80 0.17
C GLN A 18 -7.42 -15.79 0.66
N VAL A 19 -6.45 -15.70 -0.25
CA VAL A 19 -5.02 -15.65 0.11
C VAL A 19 -4.70 -14.43 0.97
N VAL A 20 -5.35 -13.29 0.68
CA VAL A 20 -5.18 -12.09 1.48
C VAL A 20 -5.90 -12.20 2.83
N ALA A 21 -7.09 -12.82 2.88
CA ALA A 21 -7.82 -13.06 4.13
C ALA A 21 -7.04 -13.98 5.08
N ASP A 22 -6.42 -15.05 4.57
CA ASP A 22 -5.57 -15.94 5.36
C ASP A 22 -4.37 -15.18 5.94
N PHE A 23 -3.73 -14.33 5.13
CA PHE A 23 -2.63 -13.49 5.61
C PHE A 23 -3.09 -12.42 6.59
N ALA A 24 -4.28 -11.85 6.41
CA ALA A 24 -4.85 -10.89 7.35
C ALA A 24 -5.07 -11.54 8.72
N THR A 25 -5.52 -12.79 8.76
CA THR A 25 -5.63 -13.57 10.00
C THR A 25 -4.26 -13.76 10.69
N GLU A 26 -3.21 -14.06 9.93
CA GLU A 26 -1.84 -14.12 10.45
C GLU A 26 -1.36 -12.79 11.05
N MET A 27 -1.76 -11.67 10.45
CA MET A 27 -1.43 -10.33 10.94
C MET A 27 -2.27 -9.95 12.17
N ASP A 28 -3.53 -10.35 12.23
CA ASP A 28 -4.40 -10.16 13.40
C ASP A 28 -3.84 -10.89 14.62
N CYS A 29 -3.36 -12.13 14.46
CA CYS A 29 -2.64 -12.88 15.51
C CYS A 29 -1.41 -12.15 16.05
N ARG A 30 -0.81 -11.26 15.24
CA ARG A 30 0.35 -10.43 15.59
C ARG A 30 -0.02 -9.01 16.02
N SER A 31 -1.32 -8.68 16.05
CA SER A 31 -1.83 -7.32 16.27
C SER A 31 -1.24 -6.29 15.28
N VAL A 32 -1.08 -6.70 14.02
CA VAL A 32 -0.55 -5.85 12.94
C VAL A 32 -1.70 -5.46 12.00
N PRO A 33 -2.20 -4.22 12.05
CA PRO A 33 -3.19 -3.77 11.08
C PRO A 33 -2.56 -3.60 9.69
N LEU A 34 -3.36 -3.82 8.65
CA LEU A 34 -2.91 -3.79 7.25
C LEU A 34 -3.24 -2.46 6.58
N SER A 35 -2.40 -2.07 5.62
CA SER A 35 -2.72 -1.06 4.61
C SER A 35 -3.07 -1.74 3.29
N LEU A 36 -4.36 -1.86 3.01
CA LEU A 36 -4.89 -2.53 1.83
C LEU A 36 -4.89 -1.57 0.64
N LEU A 37 -4.05 -1.88 -0.35
CA LEU A 37 -3.84 -1.08 -1.55
C LEU A 37 -4.87 -1.50 -2.62
N VAL A 38 -5.97 -0.76 -2.67
CA VAL A 38 -7.16 -1.09 -3.47
C VAL A 38 -7.13 -0.38 -4.82
N ALA A 39 -7.25 -1.15 -5.89
CA ALA A 39 -7.38 -0.63 -7.26
C ALA A 39 -8.82 -0.88 -7.76
N PRO A 40 -9.55 0.16 -8.21
CA PRO A 40 -10.89 0.02 -8.77
C PRO A 40 -10.97 -0.94 -9.97
N ARG A 41 -9.93 -0.95 -10.80
CA ARG A 41 -9.79 -1.84 -11.95
C ARG A 41 -8.42 -2.50 -11.97
N LEU A 42 -8.44 -3.79 -12.27
CA LEU A 42 -7.24 -4.62 -12.44
C LEU A 42 -7.32 -5.37 -13.77
N LYS A 43 -6.23 -6.08 -14.09
CA LYS A 43 -6.15 -6.93 -15.28
C LYS A 43 -7.29 -7.95 -15.35
N ASP A 44 -7.42 -8.55 -16.53
CA ASP A 44 -8.42 -9.60 -16.80
C ASP A 44 -9.86 -9.09 -16.70
N LYS A 45 -10.07 -7.80 -17.00
CA LYS A 45 -11.35 -7.09 -16.96
C LYS A 45 -11.99 -6.98 -15.56
N TYR A 46 -11.22 -7.24 -14.50
CA TYR A 46 -11.69 -7.10 -13.13
C TYR A 46 -12.17 -5.67 -12.82
N ARG A 47 -13.30 -5.58 -12.14
CA ARG A 47 -13.90 -4.32 -11.67
C ARG A 47 -14.38 -4.52 -10.23
N LEU A 48 -13.85 -3.71 -9.32
CA LEU A 48 -14.23 -3.79 -7.90
C LEU A 48 -15.74 -3.61 -7.70
N VAL A 49 -16.39 -2.73 -8.48
CA VAL A 49 -17.85 -2.50 -8.42
C VAL A 49 -18.68 -3.76 -8.65
N SER A 50 -18.15 -4.77 -9.34
CA SER A 50 -18.84 -6.02 -9.64
C SER A 50 -18.49 -7.17 -8.67
N ASP A 51 -17.59 -6.93 -7.72
CA ASP A 51 -17.11 -7.93 -6.76
C ASP A 51 -17.59 -7.58 -5.34
N ALA A 52 -18.86 -7.89 -5.07
CA ALA A 52 -19.49 -7.59 -3.77
C ALA A 52 -18.77 -8.29 -2.59
N VAL A 53 -18.25 -9.50 -2.80
CA VAL A 53 -17.56 -10.27 -1.75
C VAL A 53 -16.28 -9.56 -1.33
N THR A 54 -15.45 -9.14 -2.28
CA THR A 54 -14.24 -8.36 -1.94
C THR A 54 -14.58 -7.00 -1.35
N GLN A 55 -15.66 -6.35 -1.80
CA GLN A 55 -16.12 -5.08 -1.21
C GLN A 55 -16.49 -5.25 0.27
N ASP A 56 -17.32 -6.24 0.60
CA ASP A 56 -17.76 -6.52 1.98
C ASP A 56 -16.56 -6.84 2.87
N TRP A 57 -15.65 -7.68 2.39
CA TRP A 57 -14.43 -8.01 3.12
C TRP A 57 -13.57 -6.77 3.37
N LEU A 58 -13.35 -5.91 2.38
CA LEU A 58 -12.59 -4.67 2.55
C LEU A 58 -13.25 -3.70 3.54
N ARG A 59 -14.59 -3.63 3.56
CA ARG A 59 -15.34 -2.81 4.53
C ARG A 59 -15.16 -3.34 5.95
N ASP A 60 -15.34 -4.64 6.17
CA ASP A 60 -15.11 -5.27 7.48
C ASP A 60 -13.66 -5.09 7.98
N ARG A 61 -12.66 -5.24 7.08
CA ARG A 61 -11.25 -4.97 7.42
C ARG A 61 -11.03 -3.53 7.87
N ARG A 62 -11.61 -2.56 7.17
CA ARG A 62 -11.53 -1.14 7.56
C ARG A 62 -12.13 -0.91 8.94
N ASP A 63 -13.28 -1.51 9.22
CA ASP A 63 -13.98 -1.32 10.50
C ASP A 63 -13.20 -1.95 11.67
N ARG A 64 -12.33 -2.93 11.39
CA ARG A 64 -11.36 -3.51 12.34
C ARG A 64 -10.07 -2.70 12.51
N GLY A 65 -9.89 -1.63 11.74
CA GLY A 65 -8.74 -0.71 11.86
C GLY A 65 -7.70 -0.80 10.74
N ASP A 66 -7.94 -1.59 9.69
CA ASP A 66 -7.09 -1.56 8.50
C ASP A 66 -7.30 -0.27 7.70
N ALA A 67 -6.26 0.19 7.01
CA ALA A 67 -6.36 1.33 6.12
C ALA A 67 -6.72 0.89 4.70
N ILE A 68 -7.69 1.57 4.10
CA ILE A 68 -7.92 1.51 2.66
C ILE A 68 -7.12 2.63 1.99
N VAL A 69 -6.27 2.27 1.03
CA VAL A 69 -5.42 3.20 0.29
C VAL A 69 -5.70 3.03 -1.21
N LEU A 70 -5.99 4.14 -1.90
CA LEU A 70 -6.20 4.07 -3.34
C LEU A 70 -4.87 3.74 -4.03
N HIS A 71 -4.91 2.72 -4.90
CA HIS A 71 -3.73 2.16 -5.57
C HIS A 71 -3.84 2.15 -7.10
N GLY A 72 -4.10 3.33 -7.65
CA GLY A 72 -4.32 3.58 -9.07
C GLY A 72 -5.78 3.49 -9.49
N TYR A 73 -6.06 3.62 -10.79
CA TYR A 73 -7.43 3.56 -11.32
C TYR A 73 -7.62 2.38 -12.27
N ASP A 74 -6.82 2.32 -13.33
CA ASP A 74 -6.83 1.27 -14.35
C ASP A 74 -5.43 0.68 -14.56
N GLN A 75 -5.08 -0.30 -13.73
CA GLN A 75 -3.86 -1.08 -13.91
C GLN A 75 -3.92 -1.99 -15.16
N ALA A 76 -5.10 -2.18 -15.76
CA ALA A 76 -5.33 -3.05 -16.92
C ALA A 76 -5.03 -2.35 -18.25
N ALA A 77 -5.31 -1.05 -18.35
CA ALA A 77 -5.14 -0.26 -19.59
C ALA A 77 -3.69 0.13 -19.91
N THR A 78 -2.73 -0.19 -19.03
CA THR A 78 -1.32 0.13 -19.29
C THR A 78 -0.69 -0.82 -20.32
N LYS A 79 -0.68 -0.41 -21.60
CA LYS A 79 0.16 -1.02 -22.64
C LYS A 79 1.64 -0.91 -22.22
N HIS A 80 2.26 -2.05 -21.96
CA HIS A 80 3.71 -2.26 -21.83
C HIS A 80 4.46 -1.44 -20.75
N ARG A 81 4.89 -2.13 -19.68
CA ARG A 81 6.00 -1.78 -18.77
C ARG A 81 5.99 -0.41 -18.04
N ARG A 82 5.11 0.57 -18.30
CA ARG A 82 5.06 1.88 -17.59
C ARG A 82 3.89 1.99 -16.61
N ALA A 83 4.17 2.46 -15.38
CA ALA A 83 3.17 2.47 -14.31
C ALA A 83 2.11 3.50 -14.69
N GLU A 84 0.84 3.23 -14.35
CA GLU A 84 -0.30 4.01 -14.82
C GLU A 84 -0.06 5.52 -14.67
N PHE A 85 0.49 5.96 -13.53
CA PHE A 85 0.74 7.36 -13.23
C PHE A 85 2.17 7.83 -13.52
N ALA A 86 3.08 6.98 -13.98
CA ALA A 86 4.50 7.32 -14.09
C ALA A 86 4.83 8.37 -15.16
N ALA A 87 3.96 8.56 -16.16
CA ALA A 87 4.20 9.47 -17.27
C ALA A 87 2.95 10.27 -17.70
N LEU A 88 1.89 10.29 -16.88
CA LEU A 88 0.65 10.96 -17.26
C LEU A 88 0.78 12.48 -17.17
N PRO A 89 0.24 13.21 -18.17
CA PRO A 89 -0.08 14.62 -18.03
C PRO A 89 -1.04 14.87 -16.87
N GLU A 90 -1.02 16.09 -16.34
CA GLU A 90 -1.84 16.49 -15.19
C GLU A 90 -3.33 16.25 -15.41
N HIS A 91 -3.87 16.68 -16.55
CA HIS A 91 -5.29 16.57 -16.86
C HIS A 91 -5.77 15.11 -16.89
N GLU A 92 -4.99 14.20 -17.44
CA GLU A 92 -5.33 12.78 -17.53
C GLU A 92 -5.23 12.11 -16.15
N ALA A 93 -4.20 12.46 -15.37
CA ALA A 93 -4.08 11.99 -13.99
C ALA A 93 -5.27 12.44 -13.13
N ARG A 94 -5.71 13.69 -13.27
CA ARG A 94 -6.89 14.25 -12.59
C ARG A 94 -8.15 13.46 -12.92
N LEU A 95 -8.42 13.21 -14.19
CA LEU A 95 -9.61 12.46 -14.62
C LEU A 95 -9.62 11.04 -14.04
N ARG A 96 -8.47 10.34 -14.10
CA ARG A 96 -8.35 8.98 -13.55
C ARG A 96 -8.51 8.95 -12.03
N LEU A 97 -7.92 9.90 -11.32
CA LEU A 97 -8.04 9.99 -9.86
C LEU A 97 -9.48 10.32 -9.43
N LEU A 98 -10.17 11.22 -10.14
CA LEU A 98 -11.59 11.51 -9.89
C LEU A 98 -12.48 10.29 -10.13
N ALA A 99 -12.24 9.57 -11.24
CA ALA A 99 -12.97 8.36 -11.54
C ALA A 99 -12.71 7.26 -10.49
N ALA A 100 -11.49 7.16 -9.99
CA ALA A 100 -11.13 6.23 -8.92
C ALA A 100 -11.79 6.58 -7.58
N ASP A 101 -11.77 7.85 -7.17
CA ASP A 101 -12.44 8.34 -5.95
C ASP A 101 -13.93 8.04 -6.02
N ARG A 102 -14.57 8.30 -7.16
CA ARG A 102 -15.99 8.00 -7.41
C ARG A 102 -16.32 6.52 -7.25
N VAL A 103 -15.51 5.63 -7.84
CA VAL A 103 -15.73 4.18 -7.69
C VAL A 103 -15.56 3.74 -6.24
N LEU A 104 -14.53 4.22 -5.54
CA LEU A 104 -14.35 3.89 -4.12
C LEU A 104 -15.47 4.46 -3.25
N GLU A 105 -15.99 5.64 -3.58
CA GLU A 105 -17.16 6.23 -2.90
C GLU A 105 -18.42 5.38 -3.11
N GLU A 106 -18.70 4.95 -4.34
CA GLU A 106 -19.86 4.10 -4.68
C GLU A 106 -19.84 2.79 -3.89
N VAL A 107 -18.68 2.14 -3.77
CA VAL A 107 -18.54 0.89 -2.99
C VAL A 107 -18.29 1.13 -1.49
N GLY A 108 -18.43 2.36 -1.00
CA GLY A 108 -18.30 2.68 0.42
C GLY A 108 -16.88 2.51 0.99
N LEU A 109 -15.85 2.59 0.16
CA LEU A 109 -14.41 2.46 0.48
C LEU A 109 -13.62 3.76 0.27
N ARG A 110 -14.31 4.92 0.23
CA ARG A 110 -13.69 6.23 0.01
C ARG A 110 -12.51 6.46 0.96
N THR A 111 -11.41 7.00 0.43
CA THR A 111 -10.16 7.25 1.19
C THR A 111 -9.48 8.52 0.74
N ARG A 112 -8.69 9.13 1.63
CA ARG A 112 -7.83 10.29 1.32
C ARG A 112 -6.36 9.92 1.16
N LEU A 113 -6.06 8.62 1.16
CA LEU A 113 -4.72 8.06 1.08
C LEU A 113 -4.47 7.53 -0.34
N PHE A 114 -3.33 7.88 -0.92
CA PHE A 114 -2.94 7.42 -2.25
C PHE A 114 -1.55 6.79 -2.25
N ALA A 115 -1.43 5.61 -2.85
CA ALA A 115 -0.17 4.96 -3.15
C ALA A 115 -0.14 4.67 -4.66
N PRO A 116 0.73 5.28 -5.47
CA PRO A 116 0.71 5.00 -6.90
C PRO A 116 1.08 3.52 -7.19
N PRO A 117 0.48 2.89 -8.21
CA PRO A 117 0.90 1.58 -8.69
C PRO A 117 2.41 1.52 -8.93
N ARG A 118 3.06 0.45 -8.46
CA ARG A 118 4.54 0.33 -8.52
C ARG A 118 5.31 1.45 -7.83
N TRP A 119 4.64 2.22 -6.97
CA TRP A 119 5.21 3.30 -6.17
C TRP A 119 5.79 4.46 -6.97
N ILE A 120 5.34 4.65 -8.22
CA ILE A 120 5.82 5.70 -9.13
C ILE A 120 4.66 6.55 -9.63
N ALA A 121 4.73 7.86 -9.36
CA ALA A 121 3.82 8.87 -9.90
C ALA A 121 4.62 9.99 -10.59
N SER A 122 4.10 10.53 -11.70
CA SER A 122 4.65 11.70 -12.38
C SER A 122 4.48 12.94 -11.50
N PRO A 123 5.32 13.99 -11.68
CA PRO A 123 5.13 15.26 -10.99
C PRO A 123 3.72 15.82 -11.20
N GLY A 124 3.20 15.76 -12.44
CA GLY A 124 1.84 16.17 -12.76
C GLY A 124 0.79 15.40 -11.93
N ALA A 125 0.90 14.07 -11.86
CA ALA A 125 -0.02 13.26 -11.06
C ALA A 125 0.03 13.61 -9.57
N VAL A 126 1.21 13.89 -9.02
CA VAL A 126 1.36 14.31 -7.61
C VAL A 126 0.71 15.67 -7.35
N THR A 127 0.89 16.64 -8.24
CA THR A 127 0.33 18.00 -8.10
C THR A 127 -1.19 18.01 -8.05
N VAL A 128 -1.87 17.08 -8.73
CA VAL A 128 -3.36 17.06 -8.75
C VAL A 128 -3.96 16.49 -7.47
N LEU A 129 -3.22 15.65 -6.72
CA LEU A 129 -3.75 14.89 -5.59
C LEU A 129 -4.53 15.74 -4.58
N PRO A 130 -4.03 16.91 -4.11
CA PRO A 130 -4.76 17.76 -3.16
C PRO A 130 -6.09 18.25 -3.71
N SER A 131 -6.10 18.64 -5.00
CA SER A 131 -7.28 19.19 -5.69
C SER A 131 -8.35 18.15 -5.98
N VAL A 132 -7.99 16.87 -6.04
CA VAL A 132 -8.94 15.74 -6.12
C VAL A 132 -9.41 15.30 -4.73
N GLY A 133 -8.76 15.79 -3.67
CA GLY A 133 -9.17 15.55 -2.29
C GLY A 133 -8.26 14.61 -1.50
N PHE A 134 -7.21 14.06 -2.09
CA PHE A 134 -6.21 13.27 -1.37
C PHE A 134 -5.41 14.16 -0.41
N ARG A 135 -4.94 13.55 0.67
CA ARG A 135 -4.22 14.22 1.76
C ARG A 135 -2.90 13.56 2.09
N LEU A 136 -2.68 12.31 1.67
CA LEU A 136 -1.43 11.61 1.88
C LEU A 136 -0.99 10.87 0.63
N LEU A 137 0.29 11.00 0.28
CA LEU A 137 0.97 10.24 -0.77
C LEU A 137 1.99 9.28 -0.16
N ALA A 138 1.74 7.98 -0.28
CA ALA A 138 2.68 6.93 0.06
C ALA A 138 3.54 6.56 -1.17
N GLY A 139 4.69 7.21 -1.33
CA GLY A 139 5.63 6.98 -2.43
C GLY A 139 6.69 5.92 -2.13
N MET A 140 7.54 5.60 -3.10
CA MET A 140 8.62 4.60 -2.95
C MET A 140 9.60 4.93 -1.82
N THR A 141 9.99 6.20 -1.68
CA THR A 141 11.07 6.63 -0.79
C THR A 141 10.61 7.46 0.40
N ALA A 142 9.34 7.89 0.39
CA ALA A 142 8.78 8.72 1.45
C ALA A 142 7.26 8.61 1.53
N VAL A 143 6.73 8.99 2.68
CA VAL A 143 5.31 9.29 2.89
C VAL A 143 5.18 10.81 3.02
N ARG A 144 4.30 11.42 2.23
CA ARG A 144 4.09 12.87 2.21
C ARG A 144 2.67 13.19 2.65
N ASP A 145 2.55 14.03 3.67
CA ASP A 145 1.32 14.75 3.95
C ASP A 145 1.22 15.91 2.97
N LEU A 146 0.11 15.95 2.24
CA LEU A 146 -0.15 16.90 1.18
C LEU A 146 -0.88 18.14 1.67
N ALA A 147 -1.38 18.14 2.92
CA ALA A 147 -2.07 19.26 3.53
C ALA A 147 -1.08 20.24 4.18
N ASP A 148 -0.06 19.73 4.88
CA ASP A 148 0.93 20.54 5.60
C ASP A 148 2.35 20.46 4.99
N GLY A 149 2.57 19.58 4.01
CA GLY A 149 3.86 19.37 3.35
C GLY A 149 4.84 18.49 4.12
N ALA A 150 4.45 17.94 5.28
CA ALA A 150 5.30 17.09 6.09
C ALA A 150 5.72 15.83 5.31
N THR A 151 6.99 15.46 5.40
CA THR A 151 7.52 14.30 4.69
C THR A 151 8.30 13.41 5.65
N VAL A 152 8.06 12.11 5.53
CA VAL A 152 8.78 11.06 6.27
C VAL A 152 9.55 10.23 5.27
N ARG A 153 10.88 10.28 5.29
CA ARG A 153 11.68 9.40 4.45
C ARG A 153 11.67 7.98 4.99
N SER A 154 11.24 7.04 4.15
CA SER A 154 11.28 5.62 4.40
C SER A 154 11.06 4.88 3.08
N HIS A 155 12.01 4.03 2.72
CA HIS A 155 11.88 3.18 1.54
C HIS A 155 10.89 2.05 1.80
N VAL A 156 9.96 1.84 0.86
CA VAL A 156 9.16 0.63 0.84
C VAL A 156 10.00 -0.55 0.36
N ILE A 157 9.92 -1.65 1.09
CA ILE A 157 10.63 -2.90 0.80
C ILE A 157 9.56 -3.91 0.42
N GLY A 158 9.52 -4.31 -0.86
CA GLY A 158 8.42 -5.11 -1.36
C GLY A 158 8.76 -6.27 -2.28
N VAL A 159 7.77 -7.13 -2.48
CA VAL A 159 7.77 -8.27 -3.41
C VAL A 159 6.46 -8.29 -4.21
N GLY A 160 6.55 -8.19 -5.54
CA GLY A 160 5.39 -7.94 -6.40
C GLY A 160 5.12 -6.45 -6.63
N ASP A 161 4.10 -6.11 -7.41
CA ASP A 161 3.73 -4.71 -7.74
C ASP A 161 4.93 -3.79 -8.07
N GLY A 162 5.69 -4.16 -9.12
CA GLY A 162 6.90 -3.44 -9.53
C GLY A 162 8.20 -3.99 -8.93
N PHE A 163 8.12 -4.80 -7.87
CA PHE A 163 9.26 -5.57 -7.34
C PHE A 163 9.34 -6.97 -7.93
N ARG A 164 10.56 -7.45 -8.20
CA ARG A 164 10.80 -8.85 -8.58
C ARG A 164 10.70 -9.77 -7.37
N ALA A 165 10.17 -10.98 -7.57
CA ALA A 165 10.04 -12.00 -6.54
C ALA A 165 11.12 -13.07 -6.68
N GLU A 166 12.38 -12.68 -6.45
CA GLU A 166 13.54 -13.57 -6.49
C GLU A 166 13.97 -13.92 -5.05
N PRO A 167 14.59 -15.09 -4.78
CA PRO A 167 14.96 -15.50 -3.41
C PRO A 167 15.79 -14.46 -2.65
N TRP A 168 16.71 -13.78 -3.34
CA TRP A 168 17.52 -12.73 -2.73
C TRP A 168 16.68 -11.49 -2.33
N ARG A 169 15.57 -11.19 -3.01
CA ARG A 169 14.64 -10.10 -2.66
C ARG A 169 13.89 -10.43 -1.37
N CYS A 170 13.47 -11.68 -1.21
CA CYS A 170 12.86 -12.18 0.02
C CYS A 170 13.84 -12.00 1.19
N ARG A 171 15.09 -12.43 1.02
CA ARG A 171 16.15 -12.20 2.01
C ARG A 171 16.40 -10.71 2.29
N ALA A 172 16.43 -9.88 1.25
CA ALA A 172 16.62 -8.44 1.39
C ALA A 172 15.47 -7.76 2.15
N MET A 173 14.24 -8.25 2.01
CA MET A 173 13.09 -7.80 2.79
C MET A 173 13.29 -8.03 4.29
N VAL A 174 13.61 -9.27 4.67
CA VAL A 174 13.87 -9.67 6.06
C VAL A 174 15.01 -8.84 6.67
N LEU A 175 16.14 -8.74 5.96
CA LEU A 175 17.30 -7.95 6.42
C LEU A 175 17.02 -6.44 6.48
N GLY A 176 16.21 -5.94 5.54
CA GLY A 176 15.76 -4.56 5.48
C GLY A 176 14.90 -4.19 6.68
N ALA A 177 13.91 -5.02 6.99
CA ALA A 177 13.00 -4.85 8.12
C ALA A 177 13.76 -4.84 9.46
N SER A 178 14.60 -5.85 9.70
CA SER A 178 15.40 -5.92 10.93
C SER A 178 16.28 -4.68 11.11
N ARG A 179 17.01 -4.27 10.06
CA ARG A 179 17.89 -3.09 10.13
C ARG A 179 17.11 -1.79 10.39
N GLY A 180 15.97 -1.61 9.74
CA GLY A 180 15.12 -0.43 9.93
C GLY A 180 14.57 -0.36 11.34
N ALA A 181 14.01 -1.47 11.84
CA ALA A 181 13.43 -1.57 13.17
C ALA A 181 14.48 -1.36 14.28
N ARG A 182 15.67 -1.98 14.17
CA ARG A 182 16.79 -1.78 15.12
C ARG A 182 17.23 -0.33 15.24
N ARG A 183 17.08 0.46 14.17
CA ARG A 183 17.42 1.89 14.13
C ARG A 183 16.27 2.80 14.57
N GLY A 184 15.14 2.24 15.01
CA GLY A 184 13.97 3.00 15.38
C GLY A 184 13.30 3.74 14.21
N ARG A 185 13.49 3.28 12.97
CA ARG A 185 12.94 3.93 11.77
C ARG A 185 11.57 3.38 11.40
N LEU A 186 10.83 4.12 10.56
CA LEU A 186 9.65 3.60 9.88
C LEU A 186 10.06 2.53 8.86
N VAL A 187 9.58 1.30 9.05
CA VAL A 187 9.70 0.16 8.15
C VAL A 187 8.40 0.02 7.36
N ARG A 188 8.49 -0.03 6.03
CA ARG A 188 7.34 -0.16 5.14
C ARG A 188 7.51 -1.42 4.31
N LEU A 189 6.69 -2.42 4.58
CA LEU A 189 6.66 -3.69 3.84
C LEU A 189 5.50 -3.69 2.85
N ALA A 190 5.72 -4.22 1.65
CA ALA A 190 4.67 -4.35 0.65
C ALA A 190 4.72 -5.72 -0.05
N ILE A 191 3.58 -6.38 -0.20
CA ILE A 191 3.47 -7.63 -0.95
C ILE A 191 2.23 -7.62 -1.85
N SER A 192 2.36 -8.07 -3.09
CA SER A 192 1.18 -8.29 -3.94
C SER A 192 0.54 -9.63 -3.58
N ALA A 193 -0.79 -9.72 -3.61
CA ALA A 193 -1.54 -10.93 -3.31
C ALA A 193 -1.09 -12.14 -4.17
N LYS A 194 -0.74 -11.90 -5.44
CA LYS A 194 -0.17 -12.94 -6.33
C LYS A 194 1.14 -13.54 -5.79
N GLN A 195 1.99 -12.76 -5.14
CA GLN A 195 3.23 -13.27 -4.55
C GLN A 195 3.00 -13.85 -3.16
N LEU A 196 2.02 -13.32 -2.42
CA LEU A 196 1.58 -13.86 -1.14
C LEU A 196 1.06 -15.31 -1.26
N GLY A 197 0.49 -15.67 -2.41
CA GLY A 197 0.11 -17.06 -2.71
C GLY A 197 1.29 -18.03 -2.88
N LYS A 198 2.54 -17.56 -2.84
CA LYS A 198 3.74 -18.39 -2.96
C LYS A 198 4.42 -18.55 -1.59
N PRO A 199 4.83 -19.79 -1.21
CA PRO A 199 5.42 -20.04 0.11
C PRO A 199 6.64 -19.17 0.44
N GLY A 200 7.57 -18.99 -0.48
CA GLY A 200 8.81 -18.22 -0.25
C GLY A 200 8.55 -16.74 0.10
N PRO A 201 7.91 -15.95 -0.78
CA PRO A 201 7.53 -14.57 -0.47
C PRO A 201 6.62 -14.43 0.76
N ARG A 202 5.68 -15.36 0.96
CA ARG A 202 4.80 -15.38 2.15
C ARG A 202 5.62 -15.51 3.43
N GLN A 203 6.51 -16.50 3.51
CA GLN A 203 7.36 -16.68 4.68
C GLN A 203 8.25 -15.46 4.91
N ALA A 204 8.81 -14.89 3.85
CA ALA A 204 9.70 -13.73 3.97
C ALA A 204 9.01 -12.48 4.52
N VAL A 205 7.73 -12.23 4.17
CA VAL A 205 6.99 -11.10 4.76
C VAL A 205 6.63 -11.38 6.22
N LEU A 206 6.28 -12.63 6.57
CA LEU A 206 6.04 -13.03 7.97
C LEU A 206 7.31 -12.86 8.82
N ASP A 207 8.45 -13.39 8.37
CA ASP A 207 9.74 -13.24 9.05
C ASP A 207 10.14 -11.77 9.22
N ALA A 208 9.89 -10.94 8.20
CA ALA A 208 10.16 -9.51 8.24
C ALA A 208 9.29 -8.78 9.26
N VAL A 209 8.01 -9.15 9.37
CA VAL A 209 7.09 -8.63 10.39
C VAL A 209 7.56 -9.06 11.78
N ASP A 210 7.82 -10.35 11.98
CA ASP A 210 8.22 -10.91 13.27
C ASP A 210 9.54 -10.28 13.77
N LEU A 211 10.52 -10.07 12.89
CA LEU A 211 11.76 -9.37 13.25
C LEU A 211 11.56 -7.89 13.56
N ALA A 212 10.67 -7.20 12.84
CA ALA A 212 10.38 -5.80 13.13
C ALA A 212 9.71 -5.66 14.51
N LEU A 213 8.75 -6.54 14.83
CA LEU A 213 8.08 -6.62 16.13
C LEU A 213 9.07 -6.97 17.25
N HIS A 214 9.95 -7.96 17.02
CA HIS A 214 10.99 -8.34 17.97
C HIS A 214 11.91 -7.18 18.35
N HIS A 215 12.18 -6.28 17.40
CA HIS A 215 12.95 -5.05 17.64
C HIS A 215 12.12 -3.86 18.16
N GLY A 216 10.87 -4.11 18.58
CA GLY A 216 10.00 -3.11 19.19
C GLY A 216 9.39 -2.11 18.21
N ALA A 217 9.34 -2.43 16.91
CA ALA A 217 8.60 -1.59 15.96
C ALA A 217 7.10 -1.65 16.27
N ARG A 218 6.47 -0.47 16.41
CA ARG A 218 5.03 -0.35 16.66
C ARG A 218 4.26 -0.50 15.34
N PRO A 219 3.34 -1.47 15.23
CA PRO A 219 2.48 -1.58 14.06
C PRO A 219 1.60 -0.33 13.87
N THR A 220 1.46 0.10 12.63
CA THR A 220 0.59 1.20 12.23
C THR A 220 0.18 1.01 10.77
N VAL A 221 -0.80 1.77 10.33
CA VAL A 221 -1.21 1.86 8.93
C VAL A 221 -0.84 3.22 8.34
N TYR A 222 -0.93 3.36 7.01
CA TYR A 222 -1.01 4.69 6.43
C TYR A 222 -2.28 5.37 6.93
N ARG A 223 -2.15 6.60 7.41
CA ARG A 223 -3.27 7.43 7.88
C ARG A 223 -2.91 8.90 7.75
N TRP A 224 -3.95 9.71 7.70
CA TRP A 224 -3.84 11.17 7.69
C TRP A 224 -4.72 11.75 8.81
N PRO A 225 -4.24 12.74 9.59
CA PRO A 225 -2.89 13.33 9.54
C PRO A 225 -1.76 12.36 9.90
N LEU A 226 -0.53 12.65 9.43
CA LEU A 226 0.65 11.91 9.90
C LEU A 226 0.84 12.15 11.40
N GLN A 227 1.02 11.09 12.19
CA GLN A 227 1.22 11.26 13.63
C GLN A 227 2.59 11.86 13.98
N ASP A 228 2.64 12.62 15.06
CA ASP A 228 3.82 13.38 15.49
C ASP A 228 5.05 12.54 15.89
N GLY A 229 4.92 11.21 15.95
CA GLY A 229 6.06 10.29 16.12
C GLY A 229 6.75 9.85 14.82
N VAL A 230 6.21 10.24 13.65
CA VAL A 230 6.77 9.87 12.34
C VAL A 230 7.64 10.99 11.75
N ARG A 231 7.65 12.18 12.36
CA ARG A 231 8.44 13.32 11.88
C ARG A 231 9.93 12.99 11.94
N GLU A 232 10.61 13.11 10.80
CA GLU A 232 12.07 12.98 10.76
C GLU A 232 12.69 14.07 11.64
N VAL A 233 13.54 13.63 12.57
CA VAL A 233 14.64 14.46 13.07
C VAL A 233 15.56 14.73 11.89
N ALA A 234 15.94 16.00 11.73
CA ALA A 234 16.77 16.55 10.65
C ALA A 234 17.98 15.69 10.27
#